data_AF-A0A0S8B882-F1
#
_entry.id   AF-A0A0S8B882-F1
#
_cell.length_a   1.000
_cell.length_b   1.000
_cell.length_c   1.000
_cell.angle_alpha   90.00
_cell.angle_beta   90.00
_cell.angle_gamma   90.00
#
_symmetry.space_group_name_H-M   'P 1'
#
loop_
_entity.id
_entity.type
_entity.pdbx_description
1 polymer ?
#
loop_
_entity_poly.entity_id
_entity_poly.type
_entity_poly.pdbx_seq_one_letter_code
_entity_poly.pdbx_strand_id
1 'polypeptide(L)'
;MAGIHNVNFWAIAAPDDMPENERDGALTASAMPQMADLVEEKANESDVRFIWQPPVMRDPAISIGEQIRLGARCSSDVSIRVEPNGNVLPPRGPYVSAGNILREDWQTIWHHESFIAYRTRVERPTRCDECPDLAICAVDCPRKTKGWSQG
;
A
#
# COMPACT_ATOMS: atom_id res chain seq x y z
N MET A 1 17.48 20.90 17.04
CA MET A 1 16.04 21.03 17.34
C MET A 1 15.38 19.73 16.96
N ALA A 2 14.60 19.11 17.86
CA ALA A 2 13.84 17.91 17.54
C ALA A 2 12.58 18.33 16.77
N GLY A 3 12.62 18.28 15.44
CA GLY A 3 11.48 18.49 14.57
C GLY A 3 10.95 17.16 14.02
N ILE A 4 9.73 17.17 13.48
CA ILE A 4 9.24 16.03 12.68
C ILE A 4 9.99 16.07 11.35
N HIS A 5 10.71 15.00 11.01
CA HIS A 5 11.47 14.91 9.76
C HIS A 5 10.87 13.92 8.75
N ASN A 6 10.02 13.01 9.21
CA ASN A 6 9.35 12.02 8.37
C ASN A 6 7.90 11.87 8.81
N VAL A 7 7.00 11.77 7.84
CA VAL A 7 5.59 11.42 8.05
C VAL A 7 5.29 10.19 7.21
N ASN A 8 4.90 9.11 7.89
CA ASN A 8 4.40 7.89 7.24
C ASN A 8 2.88 7.91 7.31
N PHE A 9 2.24 7.57 6.20
CA PHE A 9 0.80 7.53 6.13
C PHE A 9 0.37 6.53 5.06
N TRP A 10 -0.87 6.12 5.19
CA TRP A 10 -1.52 5.11 4.39
C TRP A 10 -2.99 5.48 4.27
N ALA A 11 -3.67 4.86 3.32
CA ALA A 11 -5.09 5.07 3.08
C ALA A 11 -5.85 3.74 3.17
N ILE A 12 -7.05 3.77 3.73
CA ILE A 12 -8.04 2.73 3.47
C ILE A 12 -8.77 3.14 2.19
N ALA A 13 -8.69 2.28 1.18
CA ALA A 13 -9.26 2.50 -0.13
C ALA A 13 -10.26 1.39 -0.50
N ALA A 14 -11.27 1.74 -1.26
CA ALA A 14 -12.32 0.85 -1.71
C ALA A 14 -12.45 0.89 -3.25
N PRO A 15 -12.79 -0.24 -3.89
CA PRO A 15 -13.23 -0.23 -5.28
C PRO A 15 -14.38 0.77 -5.49
N ASP A 16 -14.44 1.39 -6.67
CA ASP A 16 -15.46 2.38 -6.99
C ASP A 16 -16.90 1.81 -6.91
N ASP A 17 -17.05 0.51 -7.18
CA ASP A 17 -18.30 -0.24 -7.17
C ASP A 17 -18.73 -0.75 -5.78
N MET A 18 -17.89 -0.60 -4.76
CA MET A 18 -18.26 -0.96 -3.38
C MET A 18 -19.37 -0.03 -2.86
N PRO A 19 -20.49 -0.55 -2.30
CA PRO A 19 -21.57 0.27 -1.74
C PRO A 19 -21.11 1.25 -0.67
N GLU A 20 -21.73 2.43 -0.60
CA GLU A 20 -21.31 3.51 0.32
C GLU A 20 -21.33 3.09 1.80
N ASN A 21 -22.35 2.31 2.21
CA ASN A 21 -22.45 1.77 3.56
C ASN A 21 -21.33 0.77 3.90
N GLU A 22 -20.78 0.08 2.91
CA GLU A 22 -19.64 -0.83 3.08
C GLU A 22 -18.31 -0.07 3.06
N ARG A 23 -18.21 0.97 2.22
CA ARG A 23 -17.02 1.83 2.17
C ARG A 23 -16.75 2.50 3.50
N ASP A 24 -17.79 2.93 4.22
CA ASP A 24 -17.69 3.50 5.57
C ASP A 24 -16.62 4.62 5.66
N GLY A 25 -16.65 5.54 4.68
CA GLY A 25 -15.71 6.67 4.56
C GLY A 25 -14.36 6.35 3.92
N ALA A 26 -14.09 5.11 3.50
CA ALA A 26 -12.90 4.77 2.72
C ALA A 26 -12.85 5.54 1.38
N LEU A 27 -11.64 5.90 0.96
CA LEU A 27 -11.41 6.59 -0.33
C LEU A 27 -11.74 5.66 -1.48
N THR A 28 -12.42 6.15 -2.51
CA THR A 28 -12.66 5.36 -3.73
C THR A 28 -11.37 5.26 -4.55
N ALA A 29 -11.25 4.21 -5.35
CA ALA A 29 -10.14 4.04 -6.29
C ALA A 29 -9.93 5.29 -7.16
N SER A 30 -11.02 5.83 -7.69
CA SER A 30 -11.04 7.05 -8.50
C SER A 30 -10.56 8.31 -7.77
N ALA A 31 -10.76 8.41 -6.46
CA ALA A 31 -10.32 9.54 -5.64
C ALA A 31 -8.81 9.48 -5.30
N MET A 32 -8.19 8.30 -5.36
CA MET A 32 -6.80 8.09 -4.95
C MET A 32 -5.79 9.01 -5.64
N PRO A 33 -5.85 9.26 -6.98
CA PRO A 33 -4.92 10.17 -7.63
C PRO A 33 -5.03 11.62 -7.14
N GLN A 34 -6.23 12.11 -6.86
CA GLN A 34 -6.44 13.46 -6.32
C GLN A 34 -5.87 13.57 -4.90
N MET A 35 -6.04 12.53 -4.08
CA MET A 35 -5.45 12.49 -2.74
C MET A 35 -3.93 12.43 -2.78
N ALA A 36 -3.37 11.71 -3.75
CA ALA A 36 -1.95 11.65 -3.99
C ALA A 36 -1.38 13.03 -4.41
N ASP A 37 -2.07 13.76 -5.28
CA ASP A 37 -1.70 15.12 -5.69
C ASP A 37 -1.67 16.09 -4.50
N LEU A 38 -2.74 16.09 -3.68
CA LEU A 38 -2.79 16.90 -2.45
C LEU A 38 -1.62 16.57 -1.51
N VAL A 39 -1.25 15.30 -1.40
CA VAL A 39 -0.13 14.87 -0.57
C VAL A 39 1.20 15.38 -1.10
N GLU A 40 1.41 15.35 -2.41
CA GLU A 40 2.62 15.90 -3.05
C GLU A 40 2.70 17.41 -2.89
N GLU A 41 1.59 18.14 -3.05
CA GLU A 41 1.49 19.57 -2.77
C GLU A 41 1.93 19.86 -1.34
N LYS A 42 1.37 19.15 -0.34
CA LYS A 42 1.73 19.34 1.08
C LYS A 42 3.18 18.94 1.38
N ALA A 43 3.70 17.92 0.71
CA ALA A 43 5.11 17.57 0.82
C ALA A 43 6.01 18.70 0.32
N ASN A 44 5.69 19.30 -0.84
CA ASN A 44 6.45 20.42 -1.42
C ASN A 44 6.40 21.71 -0.58
N GLU A 45 5.31 21.92 0.17
CA GLU A 45 5.15 23.07 1.07
C GLU A 45 5.86 22.90 2.42
N SER A 46 6.47 21.74 2.70
CA SER A 46 7.02 21.42 4.03
C SER A 46 8.46 20.91 3.96
N ASP A 47 9.19 21.06 5.07
CA ASP A 47 10.55 20.51 5.24
C ASP A 47 10.51 19.09 5.85
N VAL A 48 9.50 18.32 5.46
CA VAL A 48 9.21 16.98 6.00
C VAL A 48 9.21 15.97 4.85
N ARG A 49 9.83 14.81 5.07
CA ARG A 49 9.77 13.71 4.10
C ARG A 49 8.48 12.91 4.28
N PHE A 50 7.65 12.90 3.25
CA PHE A 50 6.42 12.10 3.18
C PHE A 50 6.74 10.69 2.65
N ILE A 51 6.28 9.66 3.34
CA ILE A 51 6.44 8.25 2.96
C ILE A 51 5.04 7.66 2.77
N TRP A 52 4.71 7.40 1.51
CA TRP A 52 3.44 6.80 1.12
C TRP A 52 3.52 5.27 1.20
N GLN A 53 2.70 4.70 2.07
CA GLN A 53 2.58 3.25 2.21
C GLN A 53 1.53 2.70 1.22
N PRO A 54 1.60 1.39 0.88
CA PRO A 54 0.55 0.76 0.10
C PRO A 54 -0.85 1.04 0.67
N PRO A 55 -1.83 1.42 -0.17
CA PRO A 55 -3.21 1.51 0.28
C PRO A 55 -3.70 0.15 0.78
N VAL A 56 -4.53 0.17 1.81
CA VAL A 56 -5.19 -1.01 2.38
C VAL A 56 -6.60 -1.11 1.82
N MET A 57 -6.98 -2.26 1.29
CA MET A 57 -8.33 -2.48 0.78
C MET A 57 -9.33 -2.54 1.94
N ARG A 58 -10.43 -1.79 1.83
CA ARG A 58 -11.55 -1.80 2.77
C ARG A 58 -12.11 -3.21 2.96
N ASP A 59 -12.23 -3.66 4.21
CA ASP A 59 -12.83 -4.96 4.58
C ASP A 59 -14.21 -4.78 5.25
N PRO A 60 -15.34 -4.96 4.53
CA PRO A 60 -16.67 -4.71 5.07
C PRO A 60 -17.05 -5.64 6.24
N ALA A 61 -16.30 -6.70 6.51
CA ALA A 61 -16.55 -7.58 7.66
C ALA A 61 -16.18 -6.94 9.01
N ILE A 62 -15.37 -5.88 9.01
CA ILE A 62 -14.98 -5.14 10.22
C ILE A 62 -15.31 -3.65 10.10
N SER A 63 -15.42 -2.97 11.24
CA SER A 63 -15.63 -1.52 11.28
C SER A 63 -14.42 -0.75 10.74
N ILE A 64 -14.63 0.44 10.15
CA ILE A 64 -13.50 1.27 9.70
C ILE A 64 -12.54 1.60 10.85
N GLY A 65 -13.06 1.86 12.05
CA GLY A 65 -12.25 2.17 13.22
C GLY A 65 -11.37 1.00 13.68
N GLU A 66 -11.85 -0.24 13.52
CA GLU A 66 -11.04 -1.44 13.77
C GLU A 66 -9.95 -1.61 12.72
N GLN A 67 -10.29 -1.44 11.45
CA GLN A 67 -9.32 -1.53 10.35
C GLN A 67 -8.23 -0.46 10.47
N ILE A 68 -8.58 0.77 10.89
CA ILE A 68 -7.61 1.83 11.20
C ILE A 68 -6.60 1.39 12.27
N ARG A 69 -7.05 0.68 13.31
CA ARG A 69 -6.17 0.18 14.38
C ARG A 69 -5.24 -0.94 13.93
N LEU A 70 -5.61 -1.71 12.90
CA LEU A 70 -4.74 -2.74 12.31
C LEU A 70 -3.56 -2.12 11.55
N GLY A 71 -3.74 -0.93 10.97
CA GLY A 71 -2.69 -0.22 10.26
C GLY A 71 -2.43 -0.76 8.86
N ALA A 72 -1.42 -0.19 8.19
CA ALA A 72 -0.92 -0.75 6.93
C ALA A 72 -0.27 -2.11 7.13
N ARG A 73 -0.35 -2.98 6.11
CA ARG A 73 0.33 -4.28 6.16
C ARG A 73 1.84 -4.11 6.37
N CYS A 74 2.48 -3.18 5.66
CA CYS A 74 3.92 -2.95 5.71
C CYS A 74 4.23 -1.47 5.83
N SER A 75 5.39 -1.17 6.43
CA SER A 75 5.82 0.22 6.68
C SER A 75 6.23 0.97 5.41
N SER A 76 6.54 0.25 4.34
CA SER A 76 6.93 0.75 3.02
C SER A 76 7.01 -0.40 2.02
N ASP A 77 7.22 -0.08 0.75
CA ASP A 77 7.51 -1.06 -0.30
C ASP A 77 8.81 -1.84 -0.06
N VAL A 78 9.78 -1.31 0.68
CA VAL A 78 11.04 -2.01 0.96
C VAL A 78 10.98 -2.86 2.23
N SER A 79 9.78 -3.08 2.78
CA SER A 79 9.56 -3.90 3.99
C SER A 79 8.66 -5.10 3.70
N ILE A 80 8.82 -6.14 4.51
CA ILE A 80 8.01 -7.37 4.47
C ILE A 80 7.30 -7.55 5.81
N ARG A 81 6.15 -8.22 5.81
CA ARG A 81 5.47 -8.62 7.04
C ARG A 81 5.83 -10.07 7.34
N VAL A 82 6.27 -10.33 8.56
CA VAL A 82 6.42 -11.68 9.11
C VAL A 82 5.37 -11.84 10.20
N GLU A 83 4.48 -12.82 10.04
CA GLU A 83 3.45 -13.13 11.03
C GLU A 83 4.04 -13.95 12.19
N PRO A 84 3.36 -14.03 13.36
CA PRO A 84 3.83 -14.81 14.50
C PRO A 84 4.09 -16.30 14.20
N ASN A 85 3.40 -16.86 13.21
CA ASN A 85 3.59 -18.26 12.79
C ASN A 85 4.75 -18.45 11.78
N GLY A 86 5.45 -17.38 11.41
CA GLY A 86 6.56 -17.38 10.45
C GLY A 86 6.17 -17.13 8.99
N ASN A 87 4.89 -16.97 8.66
CA ASN A 87 4.47 -16.64 7.30
C ASN A 87 5.03 -15.28 6.87
N VAL A 88 5.51 -15.20 5.63
CA VAL A 88 6.06 -13.99 5.03
C VAL A 88 5.10 -13.44 3.99
N LEU A 89 4.68 -12.19 4.15
CA LEU A 89 3.78 -11.50 3.23
C LEU A 89 4.52 -10.35 2.55
N PRO A 90 4.33 -10.15 1.23
CA PRO A 90 4.81 -8.96 0.54
C PRO A 90 4.01 -7.71 0.98
N PRO A 91 4.57 -6.51 0.77
CA PRO A 91 3.95 -5.26 1.21
C PRO A 91 2.63 -4.94 0.50
N ARG A 92 2.44 -5.45 -0.72
CA ARG A 92 1.29 -5.18 -1.59
C ARG A 92 0.58 -6.46 -2.00
N GLY A 93 -0.65 -6.31 -2.51
CA GLY A 93 -1.40 -7.38 -3.15
C GLY A 93 -2.23 -8.22 -2.18
N PRO A 94 -2.70 -9.39 -2.63
CA PRO A 94 -3.61 -10.23 -1.85
C PRO A 94 -2.99 -10.74 -0.56
N TYR A 95 -3.83 -11.19 0.38
CA TYR A 95 -3.38 -11.79 1.63
C TYR A 95 -2.95 -13.25 1.40
N VAL A 96 -1.79 -13.42 0.76
CA VAL A 96 -1.22 -14.74 0.44
C VAL A 96 0.23 -14.77 0.91
N SER A 97 0.53 -15.75 1.78
CA SER A 97 1.89 -16.00 2.24
C SER A 97 2.78 -16.43 1.08
N ALA A 98 3.97 -15.83 0.99
CA ALA A 98 5.02 -16.19 0.04
C ALA A 98 5.87 -17.38 0.52
N GLY A 99 5.61 -17.89 1.72
CA GLY A 99 6.34 -18.98 2.37
C GLY A 99 6.51 -18.72 3.87
N ASN A 100 7.22 -19.61 4.55
CA ASN A 100 7.39 -19.56 6.00
C ASN A 100 8.87 -19.53 6.39
N ILE A 101 9.31 -18.44 7.02
CA ILE A 101 10.73 -18.19 7.36
C ILE A 101 11.31 -19.20 8.36
N LEU A 102 10.47 -19.95 9.06
CA LEU A 102 10.90 -20.98 10.01
C LEU A 102 11.10 -22.35 9.35
N ARG A 103 10.66 -22.52 8.09
CA ARG A 103 10.61 -23.82 7.40
C ARG A 103 11.31 -23.82 6.05
N GLU A 104 11.37 -22.66 5.40
CA GLU A 104 11.90 -22.48 4.06
C GLU A 104 13.06 -21.49 4.09
N ASP A 105 14.03 -21.67 3.19
CA ASP A 105 15.11 -20.72 3.02
C ASP A 105 14.58 -19.41 2.38
N TRP A 106 15.32 -18.31 2.59
CA TRP A 106 14.93 -17.01 2.07
C TRP A 106 14.87 -16.97 0.53
N GLN A 107 15.72 -17.73 -0.18
CA GLN A 107 15.70 -17.70 -1.65
C GLN A 107 14.41 -18.31 -2.19
N THR A 108 13.92 -19.39 -1.59
CA THR A 108 12.63 -19.98 -1.93
C THR A 108 11.50 -18.97 -1.74
N ILE A 109 11.43 -18.32 -0.57
CA ILE A 109 10.42 -17.28 -0.26
C ILE A 109 10.53 -16.10 -1.23
N TRP A 110 11.74 -15.63 -1.50
CA TRP A 110 12.00 -14.45 -2.34
C TRP A 110 11.66 -14.68 -3.82
N HIS A 111 11.71 -15.92 -4.29
CA HIS A 111 11.32 -16.31 -5.65
C HIS A 111 9.84 -16.72 -5.77
N HIS A 112 9.05 -16.60 -4.70
CA HIS A 112 7.61 -16.79 -4.78
C HIS A 112 6.96 -15.78 -5.76
N GLU A 113 5.90 -16.21 -6.43
CA GLU A 113 5.21 -15.43 -7.47
C GLU A 113 4.77 -14.03 -7.00
N SER A 114 4.38 -13.91 -5.73
CA SER A 114 3.92 -12.65 -5.14
C SER A 114 5.06 -11.63 -4.98
N PHE A 115 6.28 -12.08 -4.65
CA PHE A 115 7.47 -11.22 -4.61
C PHE A 115 7.98 -10.88 -6.02
N ILE A 116 7.91 -11.82 -6.96
CA ILE A 116 8.24 -11.56 -8.38
C ILE A 116 7.30 -10.48 -8.94
N ALA A 117 6.00 -10.63 -8.73
CA ALA A 117 5.00 -9.66 -9.20
C ALA A 117 5.22 -8.28 -8.57
N TYR A 118 5.57 -8.22 -7.28
CA TYR A 118 5.92 -6.98 -6.60
C TYR A 118 7.18 -6.34 -7.20
N ARG A 119 8.29 -7.06 -7.32
CA ARG A 119 9.54 -6.53 -7.90
C ARG A 119 9.36 -6.02 -9.33
N THR A 120 8.63 -6.77 -10.14
CA THR A 120 8.32 -6.39 -11.53
C THR A 120 7.64 -5.02 -11.59
N ARG A 121 6.78 -4.69 -10.62
CA ARG A 121 6.11 -3.38 -10.54
C ARG A 121 7.09 -2.26 -10.16
N VAL A 122 7.96 -2.51 -9.19
CA VAL A 122 8.99 -1.54 -8.76
C VAL A 122 10.02 -1.27 -9.85
N GLU A 123 10.46 -2.29 -10.57
CA GLU A 123 11.46 -2.16 -11.65
C GLU A 123 10.86 -1.54 -12.92
N ARG A 124 9.56 -1.69 -13.14
CA ARG A 124 8.85 -1.20 -14.32
C ARG A 124 7.60 -0.42 -13.92
N PRO A 125 7.76 0.77 -13.31
CA PRO A 125 6.63 1.59 -12.91
C PRO A 125 5.66 1.81 -14.07
N THR A 126 4.37 1.53 -13.83
CA THR A 126 3.34 1.84 -14.82
C THR A 126 2.99 3.33 -14.73
N ARG A 127 3.77 4.18 -15.40
CA ARG A 127 3.36 5.56 -15.65
C ARG A 127 2.36 5.58 -16.80
N CYS A 128 1.26 6.31 -16.63
CA CYS A 128 0.32 6.60 -17.69
C CYS A 128 0.35 8.09 -18.03
N ASP A 129 -0.27 8.47 -19.14
CA ASP A 129 -0.30 9.86 -19.59
C ASP A 129 -1.43 10.68 -18.93
N GLU A 130 -2.22 10.08 -18.02
CA GLU A 130 -3.34 10.76 -17.35
C GLU A 130 -2.89 11.72 -16.23
N CYS A 131 -1.75 11.45 -15.61
CA CYS A 131 -1.21 12.22 -14.48
C CYS A 131 0.33 12.29 -14.57
N PRO A 132 0.87 13.05 -15.54
CA PRO A 132 2.28 12.97 -15.92
C PRO A 132 3.25 13.41 -14.81
N ASP A 133 2.82 14.34 -13.95
CA ASP A 133 3.66 14.97 -12.94
C ASP A 133 3.59 14.29 -11.56
N LEU A 134 2.69 13.32 -11.37
CA LEU A 134 2.45 12.69 -10.08
C LEU A 134 3.56 11.67 -9.74
N ALA A 135 4.45 12.03 -8.83
CA ALA A 135 5.63 11.25 -8.45
C ALA A 135 5.28 9.90 -7.79
N ILE A 136 4.15 9.82 -7.08
CA ILE A 136 3.72 8.67 -6.28
C ILE A 136 3.29 7.46 -7.13
N CYS A 137 3.14 7.65 -8.44
CA CYS A 137 2.89 6.58 -9.42
C CYS A 137 4.13 5.68 -9.69
N ALA A 138 5.24 5.88 -8.97
CA ALA A 138 6.51 5.18 -9.19
C ALA A 138 6.55 3.69 -8.80
N VAL A 139 5.52 3.15 -8.15
CA VAL A 139 5.44 1.70 -7.84
C VAL A 139 4.21 1.07 -8.48
N ASP A 140 3.06 1.73 -8.35
CA ASP A 140 1.84 1.37 -9.06
C ASP A 140 0.93 2.59 -9.14
N CYS A 141 -0.01 2.58 -10.08
CA CYS A 141 -1.06 3.58 -10.08
C CYS A 141 -1.90 3.43 -8.80
N PRO A 142 -2.08 4.47 -7.98
CA PRO A 142 -2.79 4.35 -6.70
C PRO A 142 -4.27 4.01 -6.88
N ARG A 143 -4.84 4.19 -8.09
CA ARG A 143 -6.20 3.75 -8.49
C ARG A 143 -6.31 2.23 -8.69
N LYS A 144 -5.21 1.51 -8.94
CA LYS A 144 -5.26 0.07 -9.26
C LYS A 144 -5.35 -0.78 -8.00
N THR A 145 -6.53 -1.35 -7.77
CA THR A 145 -6.86 -2.22 -6.62
C THR A 145 -5.92 -3.41 -6.45
N LYS A 146 -5.37 -3.96 -7.55
CA LYS A 146 -4.41 -5.08 -7.51
C LYS A 146 -3.10 -4.74 -6.79
N GLY A 147 -2.76 -3.46 -6.64
CA GLY A 147 -1.56 -2.98 -5.94
C GLY A 147 -1.80 -2.65 -4.47
N TRP A 148 -3.03 -2.79 -3.97
CA TRP A 148 -3.40 -2.53 -2.59
C TRP A 148 -3.16 -3.77 -1.73
N SER A 149 -2.79 -3.58 -0.46
CA SER A 149 -2.72 -4.67 0.49
C SER A 149 -4.11 -5.07 0.96
N GLN A 150 -4.40 -6.36 0.98
CA GLN A 150 -5.59 -6.92 1.63
C GLN A 150 -5.25 -7.37 3.07
N GLY A 151 -6.27 -7.57 3.91
CA GLY A 151 -6.12 -7.87 5.35
C GLY A 151 -5.27 -6.84 6.07
#